data_AF-A0A5B0M470-F1
#
_entry.id   AF-A0A5B0M470-F1
#
_cell.length_a   1.000
_cell.length_b   1.000
_cell.length_c   1.000
_cell.angle_alpha   90.00
_cell.angle_beta   90.00
_cell.angle_gamma   90.00
#
_symmetry.space_group_name_H-M   'P 1'
#
loop_
_entity.id
_entity.type
_entity.pdbx_description
1 polymer ?
#
loop_
_entity_poly.entity_id
_entity_poly.type
_entity_poly.pdbx_seq_one_letter_code
_entity_poly.pdbx_strand_id
1 'polypeptide(L)'
;MVLDVTLGTQPMLSNFGLLVKEIRALWPHASITAALGISGFNGADGKTATAQETALLAQNLDYVNLMAYDVYGAWAPTTGPLAPLYATCAPPAFGQSVQTGFQVALKQGFKASQVILGIPGYAKRLELVSSKLEEKVVNGKPTYYYQNHTTVTPVSCLR
;
A
#
# COMPACT_ATOMS: atom_id res chain seq x y z
N MET A 1 10.23 -17.52 -5.25
CA MET A 1 10.40 -16.41 -6.19
C MET A 1 9.42 -15.31 -5.81
N VAL A 2 9.91 -14.10 -5.55
CA VAL A 2 9.04 -12.94 -5.27
C VAL A 2 8.91 -12.14 -6.55
N LEU A 3 7.68 -11.98 -7.05
CA LEU A 3 7.36 -11.16 -8.20
C LEU A 3 6.89 -9.80 -7.70
N ASP A 4 7.78 -8.81 -7.77
CA ASP A 4 7.41 -7.43 -7.47
C ASP A 4 7.01 -6.73 -8.76
N VAL A 5 5.70 -6.57 -8.97
CA VAL A 5 5.15 -5.92 -10.16
C VAL A 5 4.17 -4.83 -9.73
N THR A 6 4.60 -3.59 -9.88
CA THR A 6 3.72 -2.42 -9.72
C THR A 6 2.90 -2.26 -11.00
N LEU A 7 1.62 -2.68 -10.97
CA LEU A 7 0.76 -2.74 -12.16
C LEU A 7 0.11 -1.37 -12.46
N GLY A 8 0.39 -0.82 -13.64
CA GLY A 8 -0.06 0.50 -14.07
C GLY A 8 -1.29 0.55 -14.98
N THR A 9 -1.53 -0.44 -15.87
CA THR A 9 -2.65 -0.41 -16.85
C THR A 9 -3.12 -1.80 -17.33
N GLN A 10 -4.30 -1.83 -17.98
CA GLN A 10 -5.06 -2.96 -18.56
C GLN A 10 -4.32 -4.26 -18.93
N PRO A 11 -3.37 -4.28 -19.90
CA PRO A 11 -2.76 -5.55 -20.28
C PRO A 11 -1.94 -6.13 -19.13
N MET A 12 -1.51 -5.31 -18.17
CA MET A 12 -0.55 -5.74 -17.16
C MET A 12 -1.18 -6.70 -16.15
N LEU A 13 -2.39 -6.44 -15.62
CA LEU A 13 -2.97 -7.33 -14.58
C LEU A 13 -3.35 -8.70 -15.14
N SER A 14 -4.03 -8.72 -16.29
CA SER A 14 -4.41 -9.98 -16.95
C SER A 14 -3.16 -10.78 -17.38
N ASN A 15 -2.19 -10.13 -18.04
CA ASN A 15 -0.96 -10.81 -18.47
C ASN A 15 -0.12 -11.24 -17.27
N PHE A 16 -0.13 -10.49 -16.17
CA PHE A 16 0.53 -10.92 -14.93
C PHE A 16 -0.13 -12.16 -14.34
N GLY A 17 -1.46 -12.22 -14.32
CA GLY A 17 -2.20 -13.44 -13.94
C GLY A 17 -1.84 -14.64 -14.81
N LEU A 18 -1.73 -14.45 -16.12
CA LEU A 18 -1.30 -15.50 -17.06
C LEU A 18 0.15 -15.93 -16.82
N LEU A 19 1.08 -14.99 -16.63
CA LEU A 19 2.47 -15.27 -16.31
C LEU A 19 2.58 -16.10 -15.03
N VAL A 20 1.89 -15.70 -13.96
CA VAL A 20 1.89 -16.42 -12.68
C VAL A 20 1.33 -17.84 -12.84
N LYS A 21 0.27 -18.01 -13.64
CA LYS A 21 -0.29 -19.33 -13.98
C LYS A 21 0.73 -20.21 -14.71
N GLU A 22 1.44 -19.65 -15.70
CA GLU A 22 2.47 -20.40 -16.45
C GLU A 22 3.65 -20.79 -15.56
N ILE A 23 4.14 -19.88 -14.71
CA ILE A 23 5.19 -20.18 -13.74
C ILE A 23 4.74 -21.28 -12.78
N ARG A 24 3.50 -21.25 -12.29
CA ARG A 24 2.94 -22.30 -11.42
C ARG A 24 2.88 -23.66 -12.13
N ALA A 25 2.54 -23.68 -13.42
CA ALA A 25 2.52 -24.91 -14.21
C ALA A 25 3.93 -25.50 -14.41
N LEU A 26 4.93 -24.65 -14.63
CA LEU A 26 6.33 -25.08 -14.81
C LEU A 26 7.00 -25.49 -13.48
N TRP A 27 6.66 -24.81 -12.37
CA TRP A 27 7.21 -25.08 -11.04
C TRP A 27 6.11 -25.23 -9.98
N PRO A 28 5.41 -26.38 -9.94
CA PRO A 28 4.28 -26.60 -9.04
C PRO A 28 4.60 -26.38 -7.55
N HIS A 29 5.84 -26.69 -7.14
CA HIS A 29 6.29 -26.62 -5.75
C HIS A 29 7.02 -25.32 -5.39
N ALA A 30 7.22 -24.40 -6.32
CA ALA A 30 7.87 -23.13 -6.01
C ALA A 30 6.94 -22.25 -5.16
N SER A 31 7.50 -21.52 -4.20
CA SER A 31 6.76 -20.41 -3.58
C SER A 31 6.72 -19.23 -4.56
N ILE A 32 5.52 -18.82 -4.97
CA ILE A 32 5.26 -17.71 -5.88
C ILE A 32 4.42 -16.68 -5.13
N THR A 33 4.97 -15.49 -5.00
CA THR A 33 4.40 -14.43 -4.15
C THR A 33 4.43 -13.11 -4.88
N ALA A 34 3.50 -12.21 -4.59
CA ALA A 34 3.51 -10.86 -5.17
C ALA A 34 3.42 -9.76 -4.12
N ALA A 35 4.01 -8.60 -4.39
CA ALA A 35 3.77 -7.41 -3.59
C ALA A 35 2.42 -6.78 -3.97
N LEU A 36 1.64 -6.37 -2.97
CA LEU A 36 0.33 -5.76 -3.13
C LEU A 36 0.33 -4.36 -2.54
N GLY A 37 0.06 -3.34 -3.36
CA GLY A 37 -0.06 -1.97 -2.87
C GLY A 37 -1.22 -1.81 -1.89
N ILE A 38 -1.18 -0.77 -1.04
CA ILE A 38 -2.23 -0.50 -0.04
C ILE A 38 -3.64 -0.30 -0.64
N SER A 39 -3.71 0.11 -1.91
CA SER A 39 -4.96 0.27 -2.67
C SER A 39 -5.36 -0.96 -3.49
N GLY A 40 -4.63 -2.08 -3.32
CA GLY A 40 -4.80 -3.31 -4.09
C GLY A 40 -4.16 -3.26 -5.47
N PHE A 41 -4.46 -4.26 -6.29
CA PHE A 41 -4.14 -4.22 -7.72
C PHE A 41 -5.11 -3.29 -8.45
N ASN A 42 -4.64 -2.63 -9.51
CA ASN A 42 -5.47 -1.83 -10.38
C ASN A 42 -6.12 -2.72 -11.44
N GLY A 43 -7.43 -2.61 -11.59
CA GLY A 43 -8.22 -3.27 -12.60
C GLY A 43 -8.12 -2.60 -13.96
N ALA A 44 -8.89 -3.14 -14.89
CA ALA A 44 -8.99 -2.73 -16.27
C ALA A 44 -9.39 -1.25 -16.46
N ASP A 45 -10.18 -0.70 -15.54
CA ASP A 45 -10.64 0.68 -15.60
C ASP A 45 -9.73 1.66 -14.84
N GLY A 46 -8.56 1.19 -14.37
CA GLY A 46 -7.63 1.96 -13.55
C GLY A 46 -8.07 2.15 -12.10
N LYS A 47 -9.22 1.59 -11.69
CA LYS A 47 -9.67 1.58 -10.29
C LYS A 47 -9.18 0.32 -9.59
N THR A 48 -9.51 0.15 -8.31
CA THR A 48 -9.25 -1.10 -7.58
C THR A 48 -9.87 -2.28 -8.30
N ALA A 49 -9.06 -3.28 -8.65
CA ALA A 49 -9.50 -4.49 -9.34
C ALA A 49 -10.58 -5.24 -8.54
N THR A 50 -11.43 -5.94 -9.25
CA THR A 50 -12.42 -6.89 -8.72
C THR A 50 -11.78 -8.24 -8.40
N ALA A 51 -12.51 -9.10 -7.67
CA ALA A 51 -12.10 -10.49 -7.44
C ALA A 51 -12.00 -11.30 -8.75
N GLN A 52 -12.83 -10.98 -9.75
CA GLN A 52 -12.79 -11.63 -11.06
C GLN A 52 -11.49 -11.30 -11.80
N GLU A 53 -11.07 -10.04 -11.78
CA GLU A 53 -9.83 -9.59 -12.45
C GLU A 53 -8.56 -10.13 -11.79
N THR A 54 -8.61 -10.42 -10.50
CA THR A 54 -7.48 -10.94 -9.71
C THR A 54 -7.53 -12.45 -9.50
N ALA A 55 -8.53 -13.15 -10.06
CA ALA A 55 -8.79 -14.57 -9.82
C ALA A 55 -7.58 -15.47 -10.14
N LEU A 56 -6.89 -15.23 -11.25
CA LEU A 56 -5.70 -15.99 -11.61
C LEU A 56 -4.57 -15.80 -10.60
N LEU A 57 -4.41 -14.59 -10.05
CA LEU A 57 -3.41 -14.33 -9.02
C LEU A 57 -3.79 -15.01 -7.70
N ALA A 58 -5.02 -14.85 -7.24
CA ALA A 58 -5.50 -15.45 -6.00
C ALA A 58 -5.41 -16.99 -6.01
N GLN A 59 -5.56 -17.61 -7.18
CA GLN A 59 -5.45 -19.06 -7.36
C GLN A 59 -4.01 -19.58 -7.40
N ASN A 60 -3.07 -18.82 -7.98
CA ASN A 60 -1.73 -19.33 -8.29
C ASN A 60 -0.63 -18.78 -7.36
N LEU A 61 -0.87 -17.67 -6.67
CA LEU A 61 0.03 -17.14 -5.64
C LEU A 61 -0.19 -17.86 -4.31
N ASP A 62 0.93 -18.18 -3.64
CA ASP A 62 0.89 -18.72 -2.28
C ASP A 62 0.46 -17.64 -1.28
N TYR A 63 1.02 -16.45 -1.42
CA TYR A 63 0.66 -15.27 -0.64
C TYR A 63 1.00 -13.96 -1.34
N VAL A 64 0.34 -12.90 -0.90
CA VAL A 64 0.62 -11.51 -1.26
C VAL A 64 1.19 -10.76 -0.07
N ASN A 65 2.23 -9.96 -0.30
CA ASN A 65 2.83 -9.09 0.70
C ASN A 65 2.17 -7.72 0.60
N LEU A 66 1.27 -7.41 1.52
CA LEU A 66 0.57 -6.13 1.58
C LEU A 66 1.53 -5.03 2.03
N MET A 67 1.88 -4.15 1.11
CA MET A 67 2.70 -2.96 1.32
C MET A 67 1.85 -1.84 1.93
N ALA A 68 1.40 -2.05 3.17
CA ALA A 68 0.57 -1.09 3.91
C ALA A 68 1.39 0.02 4.59
N TYR A 69 2.30 0.62 3.82
CA TYR A 69 3.18 1.71 4.21
C TYR A 69 3.24 2.73 3.07
N ASP A 70 4.03 3.79 3.24
CA ASP A 70 4.05 4.92 2.31
C ASP A 70 2.67 5.58 2.14
N VAL A 71 1.90 5.71 3.23
CA VAL A 71 0.64 6.47 3.22
C VAL A 71 0.91 7.97 3.17
N TYR A 72 1.89 8.43 3.94
CA TYR A 72 2.36 9.81 3.93
C TYR A 72 3.83 9.89 3.52
N GLY A 73 4.19 11.00 2.91
CA GLY A 73 5.54 11.34 2.48
C GLY A 73 5.59 12.75 1.91
N ALA A 74 6.69 13.10 1.23
CA ALA A 74 6.90 14.46 0.72
C ALA A 74 5.87 14.90 -0.34
N TRP A 75 5.13 13.97 -0.93
CA TRP A 75 4.02 14.25 -1.86
C TRP A 75 2.72 14.66 -1.16
N ALA A 76 2.58 14.36 0.13
CA ALA A 76 1.41 14.74 0.90
C ALA A 76 1.43 16.26 1.16
N PRO A 77 0.27 16.91 1.38
CA PRO A 77 0.24 18.34 1.71
C PRO A 77 0.68 18.64 3.15
N THR A 78 0.70 17.62 4.01
CA THR A 78 1.04 17.73 5.43
C THR A 78 1.80 16.49 5.87
N THR A 79 2.48 16.60 7.02
CA THR A 79 3.05 15.43 7.70
C THR A 79 1.95 14.46 8.09
N GLY A 80 2.30 13.19 8.23
CA GLY A 80 1.35 12.18 8.68
C GLY A 80 2.04 10.82 8.89
N PRO A 81 1.29 9.83 9.37
CA PRO A 81 1.83 8.51 9.68
C PRO A 81 2.25 7.76 8.41
N LEU A 82 3.43 7.12 8.44
CA LEU A 82 3.93 6.31 7.32
C LEU A 82 3.07 5.06 7.05
N ALA A 83 2.70 4.35 8.11
CA ALA A 83 1.99 3.07 8.07
C ALA A 83 0.93 3.00 9.19
N PRO A 84 -0.16 3.78 9.11
CA PRO A 84 -1.20 3.77 10.12
C PRO A 84 -1.94 2.43 10.13
N LEU A 85 -2.12 1.83 11.32
CA LEU A 85 -2.93 0.62 11.46
C LEU A 85 -4.42 0.89 11.11
N TYR A 86 -4.91 2.07 11.50
CA TYR A 86 -6.28 2.53 11.26
C TYR A 86 -6.30 3.99 10.78
N ALA A 87 -7.27 4.34 9.93
CA ALA A 87 -7.45 5.69 9.39
C ALA A 87 -8.41 6.57 10.22
N THR A 88 -8.64 6.27 11.51
CA THR A 88 -9.70 6.91 12.33
C THR A 88 -9.49 8.40 12.62
N CYS A 89 -8.29 8.93 12.36
CA CYS A 89 -7.92 10.34 12.53
C CYS A 89 -7.25 10.90 11.27
N ALA A 90 -7.47 10.28 10.10
CA ALA A 90 -6.96 10.74 8.82
C ALA A 90 -8.00 11.63 8.10
N PRO A 91 -7.56 12.61 7.30
CA PRO A 91 -8.45 13.32 6.40
C PRO A 91 -9.00 12.34 5.33
N PRO A 92 -10.20 12.56 4.78
CA PRO A 92 -10.82 11.61 3.84
C PRO A 92 -9.95 11.25 2.63
N ALA A 93 -9.17 12.21 2.12
CA ALA A 93 -8.26 12.01 0.99
C ALA A 93 -7.06 11.09 1.30
N PHE A 94 -6.75 10.86 2.58
CA PHE A 94 -5.66 9.99 3.05
C PHE A 94 -6.19 8.87 3.97
N GLY A 95 -7.41 8.40 3.70
CA GLY A 95 -8.08 7.34 4.47
C GLY A 95 -7.46 5.93 4.34
N GLN A 96 -6.21 5.82 3.88
CA GLN A 96 -5.53 4.54 3.70
C GLN A 96 -4.83 4.12 5.00
N SER A 97 -4.88 2.83 5.30
CA SER A 97 -4.29 2.20 6.48
C SER A 97 -4.09 0.71 6.25
N VAL A 98 -3.38 0.04 7.16
CA VAL A 98 -3.24 -1.42 7.16
C VAL A 98 -4.62 -2.09 7.13
N GLN A 99 -5.57 -1.63 7.93
CA GLN A 99 -6.92 -2.16 7.94
C GLN A 99 -7.61 -2.04 6.57
N THR A 100 -7.59 -0.85 5.95
CA THR A 100 -8.27 -0.64 4.67
C THR A 100 -7.61 -1.44 3.54
N GLY A 101 -6.28 -1.51 3.51
CA GLY A 101 -5.55 -2.30 2.51
C GLY A 101 -5.82 -3.79 2.63
N PHE A 102 -5.88 -4.31 3.87
CA PHE A 102 -6.28 -5.70 4.11
C PHE A 102 -7.69 -5.98 3.62
N GLN A 103 -8.65 -5.08 3.88
CA GLN A 103 -10.02 -5.23 3.38
C GLN A 103 -10.09 -5.17 1.85
N VAL A 104 -9.26 -4.37 1.19
CA VAL A 104 -9.15 -4.36 -0.27
C VAL A 104 -8.65 -5.71 -0.80
N ALA A 105 -7.61 -6.29 -0.20
CA ALA A 105 -7.10 -7.60 -0.59
C ALA A 105 -8.19 -8.68 -0.50
N LEU A 106 -8.98 -8.68 0.58
CA LEU A 106 -10.10 -9.62 0.73
C LEU A 106 -11.18 -9.40 -0.34
N LYS A 107 -11.51 -8.15 -0.67
CA LYS A 107 -12.46 -7.80 -1.75
C LYS A 107 -11.95 -8.21 -3.14
N GLN A 108 -10.64 -8.31 -3.31
CA GLN A 108 -9.97 -8.87 -4.49
C GLN A 108 -9.90 -10.41 -4.45
N GLY A 109 -10.58 -11.07 -3.51
CA GLY A 109 -10.68 -12.53 -3.50
C GLY A 109 -9.46 -13.27 -2.94
N PHE A 110 -8.47 -12.55 -2.40
CA PHE A 110 -7.40 -13.18 -1.62
C PHE A 110 -7.96 -13.67 -0.28
N LYS A 111 -7.59 -14.87 0.14
CA LYS A 111 -7.94 -15.37 1.47
C LYS A 111 -7.11 -14.63 2.52
N ALA A 112 -7.66 -14.47 3.73
CA ALA A 112 -6.92 -13.86 4.84
C ALA A 112 -5.57 -14.54 5.10
N SER A 113 -5.51 -15.88 4.98
CA SER A 113 -4.29 -16.68 5.13
C SER A 113 -3.26 -16.46 4.02
N GLN A 114 -3.64 -15.86 2.89
CA GLN A 114 -2.76 -15.52 1.77
C GLN A 114 -2.21 -14.09 1.89
N VAL A 115 -2.60 -13.29 2.89
CA VAL A 115 -2.14 -11.90 3.01
C VAL A 115 -1.13 -11.77 4.13
N ILE A 116 0.12 -11.47 3.78
CA ILE A 116 1.20 -11.16 4.71
C ILE A 116 1.29 -9.64 4.87
N LEU A 117 1.28 -9.15 6.11
CA LEU A 117 1.39 -7.72 6.41
C LEU A 117 2.85 -7.26 6.35
N GLY A 118 3.13 -6.30 5.48
CA GLY A 118 4.44 -5.65 5.43
C GLY A 118 4.63 -4.67 6.60
N ILE A 119 5.75 -4.82 7.33
CA ILE A 119 6.15 -3.90 8.40
C ILE A 119 7.33 -3.08 7.88
N PRO A 120 7.22 -1.75 7.77
CA PRO A 120 8.31 -0.93 7.26
C PRO A 120 9.45 -0.85 8.28
N GLY A 121 10.65 -1.29 7.88
CA GLY A 121 11.90 -1.09 8.64
C GLY A 121 12.52 0.29 8.44
N TYR A 122 11.75 1.27 7.96
CA TYR A 122 12.22 2.62 7.64
C TYR A 122 11.17 3.68 8.04
N ALA A 123 11.59 4.94 8.02
CA ALA A 123 10.72 6.10 8.25
C ALA A 123 10.97 7.18 7.19
N LYS A 124 9.99 8.05 6.96
CA LYS A 124 10.18 9.27 6.16
C LYS A 124 10.30 10.47 7.09
N ARG A 125 11.23 11.36 6.77
CA ARG A 125 11.46 12.61 7.50
C ARG A 125 11.11 13.79 6.59
N LEU A 126 10.45 14.79 7.18
CA LEU A 126 10.04 16.03 6.52
C LEU A 126 10.52 17.21 7.35
N GLU A 127 10.85 18.33 6.71
CA GLU A 127 11.15 19.59 7.37
C GLU A 127 9.86 20.41 7.51
N LEU A 128 9.52 20.85 8.72
CA LEU A 128 8.35 21.67 8.94
C LEU A 128 8.58 23.11 8.48
N VAL A 129 7.52 23.77 7.98
CA VAL A 129 7.56 25.21 7.67
C VAL A 129 7.74 26.06 8.94
N SER A 130 7.26 25.55 10.08
CA SER A 130 7.36 26.18 11.40
C SER A 130 7.81 25.14 12.42
N SER A 131 8.72 25.53 13.33
CA SER A 131 9.13 24.70 14.46
C SER A 131 8.06 24.60 15.56
N LYS A 132 7.08 25.51 15.55
CA LYS A 132 5.94 25.48 16.48
C LYS A 132 4.82 24.64 15.88
N LEU A 133 4.41 23.60 16.59
CA LEU A 133 3.25 22.77 16.23
C LEU A 133 1.95 23.53 16.51
N GLU A 134 1.04 23.48 15.55
CA GLU A 134 -0.32 24.01 15.70
C GLU A 134 -1.31 22.86 15.89
N GLU A 135 -2.26 23.02 16.80
CA GLU A 135 -3.35 22.07 16.93
C GLU A 135 -4.23 22.16 15.67
N LYS A 136 -4.50 21.01 15.05
CA LYS A 136 -5.41 20.88 13.92
C LYS A 136 -6.55 19.96 14.33
N VAL A 137 -7.74 20.24 13.81
CA VAL A 137 -8.87 19.31 13.92
C VAL A 137 -8.97 18.52 12.63
N VAL A 138 -8.68 17.22 12.69
CA VAL A 138 -8.78 16.31 11.55
C VAL A 138 -9.83 15.26 11.84
N ASN A 139 -10.84 15.18 10.98
CA ASN A 139 -11.98 14.29 11.15
C ASN A 139 -12.64 14.42 12.54
N GLY A 140 -12.81 15.66 13.02
CA GLY A 140 -13.41 15.97 14.32
C GLY A 140 -12.53 15.70 15.54
N LYS A 141 -11.26 15.29 15.36
CA LYS A 141 -10.32 15.02 16.46
C LYS A 141 -9.18 16.04 16.48
N PRO A 142 -8.87 16.65 17.64
CA PRO A 142 -7.69 17.51 17.79
C PRO A 142 -6.42 16.66 17.66
N THR A 143 -5.41 17.19 16.96
CA THR A 143 -4.15 16.51 16.68
C THR A 143 -3.04 17.49 16.32
N TYR A 144 -1.81 17.13 16.65
CA TYR A 144 -0.60 17.86 16.24
C TYR A 144 0.17 17.14 15.12
N TYR A 145 -0.32 16.00 14.62
CA TYR A 145 0.42 15.19 13.63
C TYR A 145 0.47 15.77 12.23
N TYR A 146 -0.52 16.56 11.84
CA TYR A 146 -0.66 17.08 10.49
C TYR A 146 -0.17 18.53 10.43
N GLN A 147 1.10 18.70 10.05
CA GLN A 147 1.76 20.00 9.95
C GLN A 147 2.20 20.26 8.51
N ASN A 148 2.22 21.51 8.10
CA ASN A 148 2.77 21.89 6.80
C ASN A 148 4.28 21.68 6.79
N HIS A 149 4.80 21.12 5.70
CA HIS A 149 6.22 20.87 5.51
C HIS A 149 6.74 21.54 4.24
N THR A 150 8.04 21.74 4.20
CA THR A 150 8.75 22.19 3.01
C THR A 150 8.89 21.02 2.02
N THR A 151 9.43 21.31 0.84
CA THR A 151 9.81 20.29 -0.15
C THR A 151 11.22 19.73 0.10
N VAL A 152 11.93 20.23 1.10
CA VAL A 152 13.28 19.80 1.44
C VAL A 152 13.20 18.52 2.26
N THR A 153 13.91 17.49 1.81
CA THR A 153 14.13 16.28 2.61
C THR A 153 15.38 16.50 3.46
N PRO A 154 15.27 16.54 4.80
CA PRO A 154 16.44 16.75 5.64
C PRO A 154 17.49 15.67 5.43
N VAL A 155 18.76 16.06 5.42
CA VAL A 155 19.88 15.12 5.31
C VAL A 155 19.84 14.15 6.50
N SER A 156 19.98 12.84 6.22
CA SER A 156 20.10 11.83 7.27
C SER A 156 21.51 11.91 7.88
N CYS A 157 21.60 12.10 9.19
CA CYS A 157 22.86 12.03 9.93
C CYS A 157 23.16 10.63 10.49
N LEU A 158 22.37 9.62 10.10
CA LEU A 158 22.65 8.22 10.46
C LEU A 158 23.87 7.77 9.64
N ARG A 159 25.02 7.68 10.33
CA ARG A 159 26.19 6.93 9.87
C ARG A 159 25.95 5.44 10.03
#